data_AF-A0A2N1M3C2-F1
#
_entry.id   AF-A0A2N1M3C2-F1
#
_cell.length_a   1.000
_cell.length_b   1.000
_cell.length_c   1.000
_cell.angle_alpha   90.00
_cell.angle_beta   90.00
_cell.angle_gamma   90.00
#
_symmetry.space_group_name_H-M   'P 1'
#
loop_
_entity.id
_entity.type
_entity.pdbx_description
1 polymer ?
#
loop_
_entity_poly.entity_id
_entity_poly.type
_entity_poly.pdbx_seq_one_letter_code
_entity_poly.pdbx_strand_id
1 'polypeptide(L)'
;MYIIEREEKLNELIFTESSRLICIDSKEENDKIKLWREMNDGMAYVHKGCRPDKDEFGILGIQVAGEMMHLSVLIKDINDVQRLYHLQSIIIPVQPTDAEILTHFVEALLVLRNVTIVNNSLLFHASRSKSNRLRRKSSTVSSDKE
;
A
#
# COMPACT_ATOMS: atom_id res chain seq x y z
N MET A 1 -5.43 -3.58 -7.49
CA MET A 1 -4.73 -2.54 -8.27
C MET A 1 -5.37 -1.17 -8.11
N TYR A 2 -4.74 -0.29 -7.34
CA TYR A 2 -5.04 1.14 -7.27
C TYR A 2 -3.77 1.93 -7.59
N ILE A 3 -3.82 2.71 -8.67
CA ILE A 3 -2.67 3.43 -9.24
C ILE A 3 -2.84 4.92 -9.03
N ILE A 4 -1.76 5.61 -8.67
CA ILE A 4 -1.65 7.08 -8.64
C ILE A 4 -0.57 7.55 -9.59
N GLU A 5 -0.93 8.50 -10.45
CA GLU A 5 0.01 9.26 -11.26
C GLU A 5 0.46 10.54 -10.54
N ARG A 6 1.77 10.74 -10.41
CA ARG A 6 2.41 11.97 -9.90
C ARG A 6 3.73 12.20 -10.62
N GLU A 7 3.92 13.41 -11.17
CA GLU A 7 5.17 13.79 -11.86
C GLU A 7 5.58 12.75 -12.93
N GLU A 8 4.62 12.35 -13.79
CA GLU A 8 4.78 11.32 -14.83
C GLU A 8 5.15 9.91 -14.30
N LYS A 9 4.95 9.65 -13.00
CA LYS A 9 5.18 8.35 -12.37
C LYS A 9 3.90 7.74 -11.84
N LEU A 10 3.62 6.53 -12.32
CA LEU A 10 2.56 5.67 -11.84
C LEU A 10 3.08 4.85 -10.66
N ASN A 11 2.47 5.01 -9.49
CA ASN A 11 2.75 4.19 -8.31
C ASN A 11 1.49 3.37 -7.99
N GLU A 12 1.62 2.05 -7.90
CA GLU A 12 0.55 1.19 -7.38
C GLU A 12 0.67 1.10 -5.85
N LEU A 13 -0.44 1.33 -5.15
CA LEU A 13 -0.49 1.37 -3.68
C LEU A 13 -1.36 0.27 -3.05
N ILE A 14 -2.19 -0.42 -3.85
CA ILE A 14 -3.05 -1.51 -3.40
C ILE A 14 -2.93 -2.69 -4.37
N PHE A 15 -2.22 -3.72 -3.93
CA PHE A 15 -2.07 -5.00 -4.63
C PHE A 15 -3.19 -5.95 -4.21
N THR A 16 -3.58 -6.87 -5.09
CA THR A 16 -4.75 -7.73 -4.84
C THR A 16 -4.61 -9.10 -5.49
N GLU A 17 -4.54 -10.14 -4.67
CA GLU A 17 -4.68 -11.52 -5.13
C GLU A 17 -6.08 -12.03 -4.81
N SER A 18 -6.75 -12.64 -5.79
CA SER A 18 -8.06 -13.25 -5.61
C SER A 18 -8.06 -14.67 -6.12
N SER A 19 -8.45 -15.57 -5.23
CA SER A 19 -8.83 -16.94 -5.55
C SER A 19 -10.33 -17.03 -5.88
N ARG A 20 -10.79 -18.26 -6.14
CA ARG A 20 -12.22 -18.57 -6.32
C ARG A 20 -12.91 -18.71 -4.96
N LEU A 21 -14.23 -18.55 -4.94
CA LEU A 21 -15.08 -18.81 -3.77
C LEU A 21 -14.94 -20.25 -3.22
N ILE A 22 -14.61 -21.20 -4.09
CA ILE A 22 -14.15 -22.54 -3.69
C ILE A 22 -12.66 -22.60 -3.97
N CYS A 23 -11.87 -22.53 -2.90
CA CYS A 23 -10.41 -22.56 -2.93
C CYS A 23 -9.88 -23.83 -2.24
N ILE A 24 -8.59 -24.13 -2.46
CA ILE A 24 -7.85 -25.16 -1.73
C ILE A 24 -6.67 -24.49 -1.03
N ASP A 25 -6.29 -24.98 0.15
CA ASP A 25 -5.28 -24.36 1.04
C ASP A 25 -3.96 -24.02 0.31
N SER A 26 -3.52 -24.89 -0.59
CA SER A 26 -2.29 -24.69 -1.37
C SER A 26 -2.38 -23.50 -2.32
N LYS A 27 -3.56 -23.18 -2.83
CA LYS A 27 -3.80 -22.01 -3.67
C LYS A 27 -3.88 -20.73 -2.82
N GLU A 28 -4.44 -20.80 -1.61
CA GLU A 28 -4.42 -19.68 -0.67
C GLU A 28 -2.99 -19.30 -0.24
N GLU A 29 -2.15 -20.29 0.05
CA GLU A 29 -0.76 -20.05 0.44
C GLU A 29 0.09 -19.50 -0.72
N ASN A 30 -0.10 -20.04 -1.94
CA ASN A 30 0.54 -19.50 -3.13
C ASN A 30 0.14 -18.03 -3.39
N ASP A 31 -1.12 -17.66 -3.13
CA ASP A 31 -1.61 -16.29 -3.30
C ASP A 31 -1.07 -15.34 -2.21
N LYS A 32 -0.87 -15.81 -0.96
CA LYS A 32 -0.15 -15.04 0.08
C LYS A 32 1.28 -14.72 -0.36
N ILE A 33 1.99 -15.72 -0.87
CA ILE A 33 3.39 -15.58 -1.33
C ILE A 33 3.46 -14.64 -2.55
N LYS A 34 2.51 -14.74 -3.49
CA LYS A 34 2.43 -13.85 -4.67
C LYS A 34 2.15 -12.41 -4.24
N LEU A 35 1.12 -12.19 -3.43
CA LEU A 35 0.76 -10.85 -2.92
C LEU A 35 1.94 -10.20 -2.19
N TRP A 36 2.63 -10.95 -1.30
CA TRP A 36 3.80 -10.44 -0.58
C TRP A 36 4.91 -9.99 -1.52
N ARG A 37 5.20 -10.74 -2.60
CA ARG A 37 6.21 -10.35 -3.60
C ARG A 37 5.83 -9.04 -4.30
N GLU A 38 4.60 -8.94 -4.80
CA GLU A 38 4.12 -7.75 -5.50
C GLU A 38 4.13 -6.51 -4.60
N MET A 39 3.74 -6.66 -3.33
CA MET A 39 3.84 -5.57 -2.34
C MET A 39 5.29 -5.11 -2.09
N ASN A 40 6.26 -6.04 -2.07
CA ASN A 40 7.68 -5.70 -1.91
C ASN A 40 8.21 -4.94 -3.14
N ASP A 41 7.84 -5.35 -4.34
CA ASP A 41 8.21 -4.67 -5.59
C ASP A 41 7.59 -3.26 -5.66
N GLY A 42 6.31 -3.12 -5.28
CA GLY A 42 5.64 -1.83 -5.14
C GLY A 42 6.32 -0.90 -4.13
N MET A 43 6.68 -1.43 -2.96
CA MET A 43 7.40 -0.69 -1.92
C MET A 43 8.78 -0.19 -2.42
N ALA A 44 9.53 -1.08 -3.09
CA ALA A 44 10.82 -0.73 -3.70
C ALA A 44 10.67 0.36 -4.78
N TYR A 45 9.63 0.28 -5.62
CA TYR A 45 9.34 1.28 -6.64
C TYR A 45 9.03 2.66 -6.01
N VAL A 46 8.13 2.70 -5.02
CA VAL A 46 7.75 3.93 -4.32
C VAL A 46 8.95 4.59 -3.60
N HIS A 47 9.79 3.83 -2.90
CA HIS A 47 11.01 4.39 -2.30
C HIS A 47 12.08 4.79 -3.34
N LYS A 48 12.12 4.19 -4.53
CA LYS A 48 12.98 4.66 -5.62
C LYS A 48 12.48 5.99 -6.20
N GLY A 49 11.16 6.14 -6.35
CA GLY A 49 10.50 7.33 -6.90
C GLY A 49 10.42 8.50 -5.92
N CYS A 50 9.65 8.33 -4.86
CA CYS A 50 9.14 9.39 -3.99
C CYS A 50 9.86 9.48 -2.64
N ARG A 51 10.33 8.36 -2.08
CA ARG A 51 10.92 8.25 -0.73
C ARG A 51 10.00 8.81 0.37
N PRO A 52 8.82 8.19 0.60
CA PRO A 52 8.02 8.52 1.78
C PRO A 52 8.78 8.19 3.08
N ASP A 53 8.33 8.82 4.16
CA ASP A 53 8.93 8.63 5.48
C ASP A 53 8.67 7.21 6.01
N LYS A 54 9.68 6.67 6.71
CA LYS A 54 9.69 5.31 7.26
C LYS A 54 8.70 5.20 8.42
N ASP A 55 8.22 3.98 8.68
CA ASP A 55 7.19 3.64 9.68
C ASP A 55 5.81 4.35 9.53
N GLU A 56 5.68 5.38 8.69
CA GLU A 56 4.41 6.07 8.42
C GLU A 56 3.69 5.55 7.18
N PHE A 57 4.42 5.29 6.08
CA PHE A 57 3.85 4.87 4.81
C PHE A 57 3.88 3.33 4.64
N GLY A 58 2.80 2.78 4.10
CA GLY A 58 2.71 1.36 3.78
C GLY A 58 2.06 1.06 2.43
N ILE A 59 2.40 -0.08 1.84
CA ILE A 59 1.69 -0.64 0.68
C ILE A 59 0.56 -1.55 1.18
N LEU A 60 -0.65 -1.39 0.65
CA LEU A 60 -1.80 -2.22 1.01
C LEU A 60 -1.83 -3.51 0.18
N GLY A 61 -2.18 -4.60 0.85
CA GLY A 61 -2.33 -5.93 0.25
C GLY A 61 -3.67 -6.52 0.63
N ILE A 62 -4.46 -6.86 -0.38
CA ILE A 62 -5.75 -7.53 -0.23
C ILE A 62 -5.61 -8.94 -0.77
N GLN A 63 -5.91 -9.95 0.06
CA GLN A 63 -6.12 -11.31 -0.43
C GLN A 63 -7.59 -11.66 -0.30
N VAL A 64 -8.18 -12.24 -1.35
CA VAL A 64 -9.48 -12.91 -1.30
C VAL A 64 -9.26 -14.41 -1.49
N ALA A 65 -9.68 -15.21 -0.53
CA ALA A 65 -9.49 -16.66 -0.49
C ALA A 65 -10.78 -17.33 0.00
N GLY A 66 -11.46 -18.06 -0.89
CA GLY A 66 -12.81 -18.53 -0.62
C GLY A 66 -13.77 -17.36 -0.37
N GLU A 67 -14.45 -17.36 0.77
CA GLU A 67 -15.27 -16.24 1.27
C GLU A 67 -14.49 -15.27 2.17
N MET A 68 -13.22 -15.55 2.49
CA MET A 68 -12.41 -14.68 3.35
C MET A 68 -11.75 -13.56 2.55
N MET A 69 -11.75 -12.34 3.09
CA MET A 69 -10.84 -11.28 2.68
C MET A 69 -9.87 -10.94 3.83
N HIS A 70 -8.58 -10.98 3.52
CA HIS A 70 -7.49 -10.59 4.40
C HIS A 70 -6.94 -9.24 3.95
N LEU A 71 -6.92 -8.28 4.86
CA LEU A 71 -6.28 -6.97 4.70
C LEU A 71 -4.93 -6.97 5.40
N SER A 72 -3.90 -6.53 4.68
CA SER A 72 -2.54 -6.39 5.21
C SER A 72 -1.89 -5.09 4.73
N VAL A 73 -0.86 -4.65 5.45
CA VAL A 73 -0.02 -3.52 5.06
C VAL A 73 1.46 -3.90 5.20
N LEU A 74 2.24 -3.66 4.16
CA LEU A 74 3.70 -3.77 4.20
C LEU A 74 4.26 -2.38 4.50
N ILE A 75 4.94 -2.22 5.62
CA ILE A 75 5.56 -0.95 6.06
C ILE A 75 7.08 -1.12 6.05
N LYS A 76 7.81 -0.08 5.65
CA LYS A 76 9.27 -0.06 5.75
C LYS A 76 9.70 0.63 7.04
N ASP A 77 10.32 -0.12 7.95
CA ASP A 77 10.67 0.39 9.28
C ASP A 77 11.90 1.31 9.28
N ILE A 78 12.14 1.99 10.41
CA ILE A 78 13.35 2.81 10.67
C ILE A 78 14.66 2.11 10.26
N ASN A 79 14.75 0.79 10.41
CA ASN A 79 15.94 -0.03 10.12
C ASN A 79 16.02 -0.49 8.64
N ASP A 80 15.17 0.06 7.76
CA ASP A 80 15.01 -0.32 6.36
C ASP A 80 14.44 -1.74 6.12
N VAL A 81 13.87 -2.39 7.15
CA VAL A 81 13.25 -3.73 7.06
C VAL A 81 11.78 -3.60 6.64
N GLN A 82 11.35 -4.36 5.63
CA GLN A 82 9.98 -4.32 5.11
C GLN A 82 9.11 -5.34 5.86
N ARG A 83 8.27 -4.86 6.79
CA ARG A 83 7.46 -5.65 7.73
C ARG A 83 6.01 -5.75 7.24
N LEU A 84 5.50 -6.98 7.12
CA LEU A 84 4.10 -7.24 6.79
C LEU A 84 3.27 -7.29 8.09
N TYR A 85 2.27 -6.44 8.19
CA TYR A 85 1.28 -6.44 9.25
C TYR A 85 -0.06 -6.90 8.71
N HIS A 86 -0.65 -7.90 9.35
CA HIS A 86 -2.05 -8.28 9.12
C HIS A 86 -2.95 -7.29 9.88
N LEU A 87 -3.88 -6.67 9.17
CA LEU A 87 -4.82 -5.70 9.73
C LEU A 87 -6.10 -6.40 10.20
N GLN A 88 -6.78 -7.09 9.29
CA GLN A 88 -8.07 -7.72 9.53
C GLN A 88 -8.28 -8.93 8.61
N SER A 89 -9.02 -9.92 9.10
CA SER A 89 -9.61 -11.01 8.31
C SER A 89 -11.11 -10.93 8.51
N ILE A 90 -11.89 -10.81 7.43
CA ILE A 90 -13.35 -10.80 7.49
C ILE A 90 -13.96 -11.79 6.48
N ILE A 91 -15.25 -12.07 6.64
CA ILE A 91 -16.04 -12.82 5.66
C ILE A 91 -16.67 -11.82 4.68
N ILE A 92 -16.59 -12.11 3.39
CA ILE A 92 -17.31 -11.39 2.34
C ILE A 92 -18.76 -11.90 2.33
N PRO A 93 -19.78 -11.05 2.54
CA PRO A 93 -21.18 -11.47 2.55
C PRO A 93 -21.68 -11.75 1.11
N VAL A 94 -21.34 -12.92 0.57
CA VAL A 94 -21.74 -13.38 -0.77
C VAL A 94 -23.20 -13.83 -0.87
N GLN A 95 -23.86 -14.01 0.27
CA GLN A 95 -25.27 -14.34 0.43
C GLN A 95 -25.88 -13.47 1.54
N PRO A 96 -27.23 -13.37 1.62
CA PRO A 96 -27.89 -12.75 2.77
C PRO A 96 -27.40 -13.38 4.08
N THR A 97 -26.87 -12.55 4.96
CA THR A 97 -26.23 -12.96 6.22
C THR A 97 -26.68 -12.03 7.34
N ASP A 98 -26.23 -12.28 8.57
CA ASP A 98 -26.56 -11.43 9.71
C ASP A 98 -25.95 -10.02 9.61
N ALA A 99 -26.49 -9.12 10.43
CA ALA A 99 -26.07 -7.71 10.45
C ALA A 99 -24.64 -7.52 11.03
N GLU A 100 -24.12 -8.47 11.81
CA GLU A 100 -22.81 -8.39 12.45
C GLU A 100 -21.70 -8.68 11.43
N ILE A 101 -21.82 -9.73 10.63
CA ILE A 101 -20.91 -10.04 9.51
C ILE A 101 -20.91 -8.89 8.50
N LEU A 102 -22.08 -8.34 8.16
CA LEU A 102 -22.17 -7.19 7.27
C LEU A 102 -21.48 -5.94 7.87
N THR A 103 -21.61 -5.71 9.17
CA THR A 103 -20.96 -4.57 9.85
C THR A 103 -19.44 -4.71 9.82
N HIS A 104 -18.89 -5.87 10.20
CA HIS A 104 -17.45 -6.13 10.13
C HIS A 104 -16.89 -6.00 8.71
N PHE A 105 -17.65 -6.44 7.68
CA PHE A 105 -17.25 -6.25 6.29
C PHE A 105 -17.19 -4.76 5.90
N VAL A 106 -18.18 -3.95 6.30
CA VAL A 106 -18.18 -2.51 6.07
C VAL A 106 -17.03 -1.81 6.82
N GLU A 107 -16.74 -2.21 8.06
CA GLU A 107 -15.59 -1.70 8.82
C GLU A 107 -14.25 -1.97 8.12
N ALA A 108 -14.06 -3.17 7.56
CA ALA A 108 -12.86 -3.51 6.79
C ALA A 108 -12.70 -2.63 5.54
N LEU A 109 -13.80 -2.34 4.83
CA LEU A 109 -13.79 -1.40 3.69
C LEU A 109 -13.49 0.05 4.13
N LEU A 110 -13.94 0.46 5.33
CA LEU A 110 -13.61 1.77 5.91
C LEU A 110 -12.13 1.85 6.31
N VAL A 111 -11.55 0.79 6.89
CA VAL A 111 -10.11 0.69 7.18
C VAL A 111 -9.30 0.80 5.88
N LEU A 112 -9.66 0.04 4.84
CA LEU A 112 -9.02 0.09 3.52
C LEU A 112 -9.06 1.51 2.94
N ARG A 113 -10.22 2.18 2.97
CA ARG A 113 -10.40 3.56 2.53
C ARG A 113 -9.50 4.52 3.31
N ASN A 114 -9.48 4.43 4.63
CA ASN A 114 -8.73 5.34 5.49
C ASN A 114 -7.22 5.21 5.28
N VAL A 115 -6.68 3.99 5.24
CA VAL A 115 -5.25 3.76 4.97
C VAL A 115 -4.87 4.25 3.56
N THR A 116 -5.74 4.04 2.56
CA THR A 116 -5.53 4.59 1.20
C THR A 116 -5.44 6.12 1.21
N ILE A 117 -6.35 6.81 1.91
CA ILE A 117 -6.33 8.28 2.02
C ILE A 117 -5.04 8.78 2.70
N VAL A 118 -4.62 8.12 3.79
CA VAL A 118 -3.38 8.48 4.51
C VAL A 118 -2.15 8.28 3.62
N ASN A 119 -2.00 7.11 2.99
CA ASN A 119 -0.89 6.81 2.08
C ASN A 119 -0.81 7.79 0.91
N ASN A 120 -1.95 8.18 0.33
CA ASN A 120 -2.02 9.18 -0.74
C ASN A 120 -1.50 10.55 -0.29
N SER A 121 -1.84 10.94 0.94
CA SER A 121 -1.35 12.18 1.56
C SER A 121 0.16 12.11 1.79
N LEU A 122 0.65 11.07 2.46
CA LEU A 122 2.08 10.87 2.74
C LEU A 122 2.92 10.89 1.46
N LEU A 123 2.48 10.17 0.42
CA LEU A 123 3.16 10.15 -0.88
C LEU A 123 3.21 11.53 -1.55
N PHE A 124 2.15 12.33 -1.43
CA PHE A 124 2.08 13.70 -1.95
C PHE A 124 3.00 14.67 -1.18
N HIS A 125 3.14 14.50 0.14
CA HIS A 125 4.00 15.35 0.95
C HIS A 125 5.49 14.98 0.79
N ALA A 126 5.81 13.68 0.63
CA ALA A 126 7.17 13.19 0.40
C ALA A 126 7.82 13.81 -0.86
N SER A 127 7.11 13.81 -2.00
CA SER A 127 7.65 14.38 -3.25
C SER A 127 7.90 15.88 -3.18
N ARG A 128 7.02 16.64 -2.51
CA ARG A 128 7.22 18.09 -2.29
C ARG A 128 8.50 18.39 -1.52
N SER A 129 8.85 17.55 -0.54
CA SER A 129 10.12 17.69 0.20
C SER A 129 11.34 17.54 -0.73
N LYS A 130 11.28 16.60 -1.68
CA LYS A 130 12.32 16.33 -2.68
C LYS A 130 12.47 17.47 -3.68
N SER A 131 11.36 17.98 -4.23
CA SER A 131 11.36 19.12 -5.16
C SER A 131 11.97 20.38 -4.50
N ASN A 132 11.58 20.70 -3.27
CA ASN A 132 12.14 21.82 -2.52
C ASN A 132 13.64 21.64 -2.20
N ARG A 133 14.08 20.41 -1.84
CA ARG A 133 15.50 20.10 -1.65
C ARG A 133 16.31 20.28 -2.95
N LEU A 134 15.74 19.90 -4.10
CA LEU A 134 16.41 20.05 -5.40
C LEU A 134 16.55 21.53 -5.80
N ARG A 135 15.48 22.32 -5.66
CA ARG A 135 15.52 23.79 -5.92
C ARG A 135 16.56 24.49 -5.03
N ARG A 136 16.65 24.14 -3.75
CA ARG A 136 17.67 24.69 -2.82
C ARG A 136 19.11 24.30 -3.18
N LYS A 137 19.33 23.12 -3.78
CA LYS A 137 20.66 22.73 -4.29
C LYS A 137 21.02 23.41 -5.60
N SER A 138 20.04 23.80 -6.41
CA SER A 138 20.26 24.53 -7.65
C SER A 138 20.49 26.04 -7.46
N SER A 139 20.32 26.57 -6.23
CA SER A 139 20.44 27.99 -5.91
C SER A 139 21.76 28.39 -5.22
N THR A 140 22.79 27.54 -5.27
CA THR A 140 24.15 27.95 -4.88
C THR A 140 24.76 28.86 -5.95
N VAL A 141 24.48 30.15 -5.77
CA VAL A 141 25.23 31.36 -6.18
C VAL A 141 26.40 31.12 -7.15
N SER A 142 26.30 31.70 -8.35
CA SER A 142 27.47 32.01 -9.17
C SER A 142 28.34 33.02 -8.41
N SER A 143 29.53 32.60 -7.99
CA SER A 143 30.57 33.53 -7.56
C SER A 143 31.11 34.22 -8.81
N ASP A 144 30.58 35.41 -9.11
CA ASP A 144 31.19 36.29 -10.10
C ASP A 144 32.63 36.59 -9.67
N LYS A 145 33.57 36.41 -10.60
CA LYS A 145 34.97 36.78 -10.39
C LYS A 145 35.19 38.14 -11.06
N GLU A 146 35.48 39.15 -10.25
CA GLU A 146 36.22 40.34 -10.67
C GLU A 146 37.67 39.96 -11.07
#